data_AF-A0A1Y5SDA2-F1
#
_entry.id   AF-A0A1Y5SDA2-F1
#
_cell.length_a   1.000
_cell.length_b   1.000
_cell.length_c   1.000
_cell.angle_alpha   90.00
_cell.angle_beta   90.00
_cell.angle_gamma   90.00
#
_symmetry.space_group_name_H-M   'P 1'
#
loop_
_entity.id
_entity.type
_entity.pdbx_description
1 polymer ?
#
loop_
_entity_poly.entity_id
_entity_poly.type
_entity_poly.pdbx_seq_one_letter_code
_entity_poly.pdbx_strand_id
1 'polypeptide(L)'
;MTLPRSARPSGSRPTIRAAVGLLLALAFGWLLAGPALAAEPARESGIAPPDLLPVHGQVVLDAVAARLAGAEPALVAADLGVAGIEAIRPETEFHYEGFDLAEIVIDRFAADRKTSGRFSVAGELRWKDVIGRRAATRFAANYRVEGKRLAIEWAQARPLFAEQPAIRAFLYPAEAIRAIESDANDLFAGLFLKAYQPEVPVIVGPERDYALLVFVMDRMDPAGTYEFRLAEQAEGSDGEAGHFRYRGYEPGWFVGAALIHGQGVTRPPSLWIKAVRTEKASGLFSTDKNHLLARVPVGFAD
;
A
#
# COMPACT_ATOMS: atom_id res chain seq x y z
N MET A 1 76.92 34.71 -10.55
CA MET A 1 77.17 36.14 -10.88
C MET A 1 75.89 36.67 -11.46
N THR A 2 75.19 37.43 -10.64
CA THR A 2 73.78 37.80 -10.76
C THR A 2 73.72 39.18 -11.40
N LEU A 3 73.01 39.34 -12.52
CA LEU A 3 72.44 40.63 -12.87
C LEU A 3 70.99 40.48 -13.35
N PRO A 4 70.07 41.27 -12.77
CA PRO A 4 68.63 41.22 -12.99
C PRO A 4 68.18 42.33 -13.96
N ARG A 5 66.88 42.33 -14.28
CA ARG A 5 66.01 43.44 -14.76
C ARG A 5 65.07 42.86 -15.82
N SER A 6 63.83 43.30 -15.98
CA SER A 6 62.99 44.29 -15.32
C SER A 6 61.63 44.25 -16.03
N ALA A 7 60.61 44.68 -15.32
CA ALA A 7 59.51 45.53 -15.81
C ALA A 7 58.76 45.14 -17.11
N ARG A 8 57.47 44.80 -16.91
CA ARG A 8 56.24 45.34 -17.54
C ARG A 8 56.46 46.24 -18.77
N PRO A 9 55.60 46.22 -19.82
CA PRO A 9 54.16 46.48 -19.63
C PRO A 9 53.20 45.96 -20.72
N SER A 10 51.92 46.33 -20.54
CA SER A 10 51.01 46.81 -21.60
C SER A 10 50.48 45.82 -22.63
N GLY A 11 49.15 45.74 -22.73
CA GLY A 11 48.50 45.32 -23.96
C GLY A 11 47.03 44.98 -23.76
N SER A 12 46.15 45.90 -24.09
CA SER A 12 44.71 45.72 -24.05
C SER A 12 44.16 45.33 -25.43
N ARG A 13 43.12 44.47 -25.40
CA ARG A 13 42.11 44.13 -26.45
C ARG A 13 42.61 43.25 -27.62
N PRO A 14 41.74 42.53 -28.38
CA PRO A 14 40.29 42.38 -28.31
C PRO A 14 39.76 40.91 -28.36
N THR A 15 38.46 40.82 -28.11
CA THR A 15 37.49 39.74 -28.39
C THR A 15 37.78 38.79 -29.57
N ILE A 16 37.70 37.48 -29.31
CA ILE A 16 37.22 36.47 -30.27
C ILE A 16 36.34 35.43 -29.54
N ARG A 17 35.05 35.48 -29.87
CA ARG A 17 34.06 34.39 -30.03
C ARG A 17 33.88 33.42 -28.87
N ALA A 18 32.77 33.47 -28.13
CA ALA A 18 31.40 33.10 -28.55
C ALA A 18 31.25 31.61 -28.92
N ALA A 19 30.22 31.01 -28.33
CA ALA A 19 29.56 29.75 -28.71
C ALA A 19 30.14 28.42 -28.19
N VAL A 20 30.15 28.21 -26.87
CA VAL A 20 30.05 26.85 -26.28
C VAL A 20 29.04 26.75 -25.13
N GLY A 21 28.44 27.86 -24.68
CA GLY A 21 27.61 27.86 -23.46
C GLY A 21 26.16 28.29 -23.67
N LEU A 22 25.41 27.75 -24.63
CA LEU A 22 23.96 28.01 -24.71
C LEU A 22 23.15 26.98 -25.52
N LEU A 23 23.48 25.68 -25.43
CA LEU A 23 22.69 24.59 -26.02
C LEU A 23 22.44 23.40 -25.07
N LEU A 24 22.57 23.62 -23.75
CA LEU A 24 22.36 22.58 -22.73
C LEU A 24 21.40 22.97 -21.60
N ALA A 25 20.66 24.09 -21.76
CA ALA A 25 19.72 24.58 -20.75
C ALA A 25 18.26 24.69 -21.24
N LEU A 26 17.90 24.05 -22.37
CA LEU A 26 16.52 24.00 -22.88
C LEU A 26 15.99 22.57 -23.13
N ALA A 27 16.76 21.54 -22.80
CA ALA A 27 16.33 20.13 -22.94
C ALA A 27 15.87 19.47 -21.62
N PHE A 28 15.90 20.20 -20.49
CA PHE A 28 15.65 19.64 -19.15
C PHE A 28 14.41 20.21 -18.44
N GLY A 29 13.49 20.84 -19.19
CA GLY A 29 12.28 21.47 -18.64
C GLY A 29 10.95 20.80 -19.01
N TRP A 30 10.97 19.70 -19.77
CA TRP A 30 9.75 19.11 -20.36
C TRP A 30 9.50 17.64 -19.97
N LEU A 31 10.25 17.09 -19.01
CA LEU A 31 10.11 15.68 -18.60
C LEU A 31 9.42 15.45 -17.24
N LEU A 32 8.93 16.49 -16.56
CA LEU A 32 8.29 16.38 -15.24
C LEU A 32 6.86 16.90 -15.16
N ALA A 33 6.27 17.33 -16.28
CA ALA A 33 4.83 17.55 -16.36
C ALA A 33 4.15 16.21 -16.70
N GLY A 34 4.07 15.30 -15.72
CA GLY A 34 3.07 14.24 -15.78
C GLY A 34 1.69 14.90 -15.97
N PRO A 35 0.76 14.29 -16.72
CA PRO A 35 -0.58 14.83 -16.83
C PRO A 35 -1.12 15.00 -15.42
N ALA A 36 -1.32 16.26 -15.02
CA ALA A 36 -2.09 16.57 -13.84
C ALA A 36 -3.41 15.81 -14.00
N LEU A 37 -3.73 14.96 -13.03
CA LEU A 37 -5.07 14.40 -12.86
C LEU A 37 -6.02 15.59 -12.85
N ALA A 38 -6.57 15.93 -14.02
CA ALA A 38 -7.53 16.99 -14.16
C ALA A 38 -8.68 16.63 -13.24
N ALA A 39 -8.99 17.52 -12.31
CA ALA A 39 -10.11 17.38 -11.39
C ALA A 39 -11.36 17.00 -12.21
N GLU A 40 -11.84 15.78 -11.99
CA GLU A 40 -12.98 15.26 -12.72
C GLU A 40 -14.23 16.07 -12.34
N PRO A 41 -15.09 16.44 -13.32
CA PRO A 41 -16.38 17.04 -13.00
C PRO A 41 -17.21 16.03 -12.21
N ALA A 42 -17.72 16.47 -11.06
CA ALA A 42 -18.64 15.69 -10.23
C ALA A 42 -19.79 15.13 -11.07
N ARG A 43 -19.89 13.80 -11.14
CA ARG A 43 -21.03 13.08 -11.73
C ARG A 43 -21.41 11.96 -10.77
N GLU A 44 -22.72 11.76 -10.64
CA GLU A 44 -23.39 10.79 -9.77
C GLU A 44 -22.63 9.48 -9.64
N SER A 45 -22.11 9.22 -8.44
CA SER A 45 -21.55 7.95 -8.02
C SER A 45 -22.70 6.97 -7.75
N GLY A 46 -23.28 6.42 -8.80
CA GLY A 46 -24.06 5.19 -8.68
C GLY A 46 -23.09 4.03 -8.60
N ILE A 47 -22.87 3.48 -7.41
CA ILE A 47 -22.14 2.22 -7.24
C ILE A 47 -22.92 1.17 -8.03
N ALA A 48 -22.39 0.76 -9.18
CA ALA A 48 -22.98 -0.29 -9.99
C ALA A 48 -22.29 -1.61 -9.64
N PRO A 49 -23.02 -2.67 -9.26
CA PRO A 49 -22.38 -3.98 -9.14
C PRO A 49 -21.81 -4.42 -10.51
N PRO A 50 -20.70 -5.18 -10.53
CA PRO A 50 -19.93 -5.46 -11.75
C PRO A 50 -20.73 -6.16 -12.85
N ASP A 51 -21.72 -6.96 -12.47
CA ASP A 51 -22.64 -7.68 -13.36
C ASP A 51 -23.58 -6.75 -14.14
N LEU A 52 -23.72 -5.49 -13.72
CA LEU A 52 -24.46 -4.47 -14.46
C LEU A 52 -23.61 -3.76 -15.53
N LEU A 53 -22.30 -4.01 -15.58
CA LEU A 53 -21.50 -3.51 -16.69
C LEU A 53 -21.91 -4.20 -18.00
N PRO A 54 -21.93 -3.48 -19.13
CA PRO A 54 -21.98 -4.12 -20.44
C PRO A 54 -20.85 -5.14 -20.60
N VAL A 55 -21.06 -6.19 -21.41
CA VAL A 55 -20.09 -7.28 -21.63
C VAL A 55 -18.67 -6.77 -21.91
N HIS A 56 -18.54 -5.72 -22.72
CA HIS A 56 -17.22 -5.14 -23.01
C HIS A 56 -16.54 -4.50 -21.78
N GLY A 57 -17.32 -3.93 -20.86
CA GLY A 57 -16.81 -3.40 -19.59
C GLY A 57 -16.36 -4.52 -18.65
N GLN A 58 -17.08 -5.64 -18.61
CA GLN A 58 -16.70 -6.83 -17.86
C GLN A 58 -15.37 -7.41 -18.39
N VAL A 59 -15.23 -7.55 -19.70
CA VAL A 59 -13.98 -8.05 -20.32
C VAL A 59 -12.77 -7.14 -20.00
N VAL A 60 -12.96 -5.82 -19.99
CA VAL A 60 -11.90 -4.89 -19.60
C VAL A 60 -11.55 -5.03 -18.11
N LEU A 61 -12.55 -5.23 -17.26
CA LEU A 61 -12.36 -5.46 -15.84
C LEU A 61 -11.57 -6.75 -15.58
N ASP A 62 -11.92 -7.84 -16.25
CA ASP A 62 -11.22 -9.13 -16.18
C ASP A 62 -9.77 -8.99 -16.64
N ALA A 63 -9.53 -8.23 -17.72
CA ALA A 63 -8.18 -7.94 -18.21
C ALA A 63 -7.35 -7.16 -17.19
N VAL A 64 -7.94 -6.16 -16.53
CA VAL A 64 -7.28 -5.39 -15.45
C VAL A 64 -6.96 -6.30 -14.27
N ALA A 65 -7.93 -7.08 -13.79
CA ALA A 65 -7.74 -8.00 -12.68
C ALA A 65 -6.66 -9.05 -12.98
N ALA A 66 -6.71 -9.71 -14.14
CA ALA A 66 -5.71 -10.71 -14.53
C ALA A 66 -4.30 -10.12 -14.59
N ARG A 67 -4.14 -8.91 -15.14
CA ARG A 67 -2.84 -8.23 -15.21
C ARG A 67 -2.30 -7.84 -13.84
N LEU A 68 -3.16 -7.37 -12.94
CA LEU A 68 -2.75 -7.06 -11.57
C LEU A 68 -2.42 -8.32 -10.76
N ALA A 69 -3.09 -9.43 -11.04
CA ALA A 69 -2.75 -10.76 -10.51
C ALA A 69 -1.43 -11.33 -11.09
N GLY A 70 -0.78 -10.64 -12.02
CA GLY A 70 0.51 -11.03 -12.59
C GLY A 70 0.44 -11.87 -13.86
N ALA A 71 -0.74 -12.04 -14.47
CA ALA A 71 -0.86 -12.80 -15.72
C ALA A 71 -0.09 -12.12 -16.87
N GLU A 72 0.57 -12.91 -17.70
CA GLU A 72 1.35 -12.41 -18.83
C GLU A 72 0.47 -11.67 -19.86
N PRO A 73 0.89 -10.49 -20.40
CA PRO A 73 0.08 -9.70 -21.32
C PRO A 73 -0.44 -10.47 -22.53
N ALA A 74 0.40 -11.33 -23.11
CA ALA A 74 0.06 -12.12 -24.29
C ALA A 74 -1.03 -13.16 -24.01
N LEU A 75 -1.04 -13.76 -22.81
CA LEU A 75 -2.06 -14.73 -22.40
C LEU A 75 -3.40 -14.02 -22.18
N VAL A 76 -3.40 -12.92 -21.44
CA VAL A 76 -4.62 -12.11 -21.21
C VAL A 76 -5.22 -11.62 -22.53
N ALA A 77 -4.38 -11.15 -23.46
CA ALA A 77 -4.84 -10.70 -24.77
C ALA A 77 -5.45 -11.83 -25.61
N ALA A 78 -4.86 -13.02 -25.58
CA ALA A 78 -5.35 -14.19 -26.31
C ALA A 78 -6.67 -14.72 -25.73
N ASP A 79 -6.74 -14.85 -24.40
CA ASP A 79 -7.90 -15.43 -23.70
C ASP A 79 -9.12 -14.52 -23.76
N LEU A 80 -8.93 -13.20 -23.63
CA LEU A 80 -10.02 -12.23 -23.59
C LEU A 80 -10.29 -11.53 -24.92
N GLY A 81 -9.42 -11.71 -25.92
CA GLY A 81 -9.54 -11.03 -27.22
C GLY A 81 -9.40 -9.51 -27.14
N VAL A 82 -8.58 -9.02 -26.20
CA VAL A 82 -8.37 -7.59 -25.93
C VAL A 82 -6.97 -7.15 -26.39
N ALA A 83 -6.91 -6.05 -27.14
CA ALA A 83 -5.65 -5.39 -27.50
C ALA A 83 -5.27 -4.31 -26.47
N GLY A 84 -3.99 -3.92 -26.44
CA GLY A 84 -3.52 -2.82 -25.59
C GLY A 84 -3.32 -3.17 -24.11
N ILE A 85 -3.25 -4.46 -23.78
CA ILE A 85 -3.07 -4.97 -22.41
C ILE A 85 -1.81 -4.40 -21.73
N GLU A 86 -0.77 -4.09 -22.48
CA GLU A 86 0.47 -3.45 -21.99
C GLU A 86 0.25 -2.08 -21.33
N ALA A 87 -0.91 -1.45 -21.58
CA ALA A 87 -1.30 -0.23 -20.87
C ALA A 87 -1.55 -0.48 -19.36
N ILE A 88 -1.91 -1.71 -18.98
CA ILE A 88 -2.13 -2.09 -17.58
C ILE A 88 -0.79 -2.52 -16.99
N ARG A 89 -0.23 -1.64 -16.16
CA ARG A 89 1.02 -1.89 -15.44
C ARG A 89 0.72 -2.36 -14.01
N PRO A 90 1.19 -3.55 -13.61
CA PRO A 90 1.12 -3.96 -12.21
C PRO A 90 2.01 -3.08 -11.34
N GLU A 91 1.81 -3.16 -10.02
CA GLU A 91 2.65 -2.47 -9.06
C GLU A 91 4.10 -2.99 -9.12
N THR A 92 5.07 -2.08 -9.04
CA THR A 92 6.49 -2.43 -9.13
C THR A 92 6.99 -3.21 -7.92
N GLU A 93 6.50 -2.86 -6.72
CA GLU A 93 7.01 -3.38 -5.45
C GLU A 93 6.10 -4.43 -4.83
N PHE A 94 4.95 -4.73 -5.43
CA PHE A 94 3.98 -5.65 -4.86
C PHE A 94 3.34 -6.54 -5.91
N HIS A 95 3.30 -7.82 -5.59
CA HIS A 95 2.67 -8.85 -6.41
C HIS A 95 1.48 -9.42 -5.63
N TYR A 96 0.36 -9.59 -6.33
CA TYR A 96 -0.87 -10.18 -5.78
C TYR A 96 -0.82 -11.72 -5.75
N GLU A 97 0.38 -12.31 -5.82
CA GLU A 97 0.55 -13.76 -5.74
C GLU A 97 0.04 -14.28 -4.38
N GLY A 98 -0.81 -15.31 -4.43
CA GLY A 98 -1.46 -15.87 -3.23
C GLY A 98 -2.67 -15.06 -2.73
N PHE A 99 -3.05 -13.97 -3.40
CA PHE A 99 -4.30 -13.25 -3.13
C PHE A 99 -5.35 -13.58 -4.20
N ASP A 100 -6.55 -13.90 -3.74
CA ASP A 100 -7.73 -14.05 -4.59
C ASP A 100 -8.49 -12.73 -4.68
N LEU A 101 -9.09 -12.46 -5.83
CA LEU A 101 -10.00 -11.31 -6.00
C LEU A 101 -11.30 -11.58 -5.22
N ALA A 102 -11.52 -10.81 -4.15
CA ALA A 102 -12.63 -11.01 -3.24
C ALA A 102 -13.85 -10.14 -3.57
N GLU A 103 -13.61 -8.90 -4.02
CA GLU A 103 -14.68 -7.93 -4.31
C GLU A 103 -14.23 -6.94 -5.38
N ILE A 104 -15.19 -6.49 -6.19
CA ILE A 104 -15.00 -5.44 -7.18
C ILE A 104 -16.07 -4.37 -6.95
N VAL A 105 -15.63 -3.12 -6.81
CA VAL A 105 -16.51 -1.96 -6.66
C VAL A 105 -16.34 -1.07 -7.88
N ILE A 106 -17.40 -0.83 -8.64
CA ILE A 106 -17.35 0.10 -9.78
C ILE A 106 -17.84 1.47 -9.33
N ASP A 107 -16.92 2.44 -9.37
CA ASP A 107 -17.20 3.84 -9.03
C ASP A 107 -17.78 4.59 -10.23
N ARG A 108 -17.33 4.22 -11.43
CA ARG A 108 -17.68 4.91 -12.67
C ARG A 108 -17.67 3.99 -13.87
N PHE A 109 -18.70 4.13 -14.69
CA PHE A 109 -18.73 3.66 -16.06
C PHE A 109 -19.37 4.73 -16.95
N ALA A 110 -18.69 5.14 -18.02
CA ALA A 110 -19.22 6.17 -18.91
C ALA A 110 -18.84 5.91 -20.38
N ALA A 111 -19.79 6.14 -21.27
CA ALA A 111 -19.51 6.29 -22.70
C ALA A 111 -18.99 7.71 -22.99
N ASP A 112 -18.00 7.83 -23.87
CA ASP A 112 -17.57 9.12 -24.38
C ASP A 112 -18.65 9.69 -25.31
N ARG A 113 -19.20 10.85 -24.94
CA ARG A 113 -20.26 11.52 -25.71
C ARG A 113 -19.77 12.07 -27.05
N LYS A 114 -18.45 12.28 -27.22
CA LYS A 114 -17.86 12.87 -28.42
C LYS A 114 -17.37 11.82 -29.40
N THR A 115 -17.11 10.59 -28.96
CA THR A 115 -16.54 9.54 -29.79
C THR A 115 -17.29 8.23 -29.56
N SER A 116 -18.09 7.85 -30.55
CA SER A 116 -18.83 6.59 -30.51
C SER A 116 -17.89 5.40 -30.29
N GLY A 117 -18.31 4.47 -29.43
CA GLY A 117 -17.55 3.25 -29.16
C GLY A 117 -16.38 3.44 -28.19
N ARG A 118 -16.17 4.64 -27.61
CA ARG A 118 -15.22 4.84 -26.52
C ARG A 118 -15.91 4.86 -25.16
N PHE A 119 -15.24 4.25 -24.19
CA PHE A 119 -15.76 4.08 -22.85
C PHE A 119 -14.64 4.26 -21.82
N SER A 120 -15.04 4.66 -20.61
CA SER A 120 -14.19 4.66 -19.44
C SER A 120 -14.83 3.84 -18.32
N VAL A 121 -14.00 3.16 -17.57
CA VAL A 121 -14.37 2.42 -16.36
C VAL A 121 -13.36 2.72 -15.27
N ALA A 122 -13.82 2.94 -14.04
CA ALA A 122 -12.98 3.13 -12.87
C ALA A 122 -13.65 2.50 -11.65
N GLY A 123 -12.82 2.06 -10.71
CA GLY A 123 -13.29 1.38 -9.52
C GLY A 123 -12.16 0.87 -8.64
N GLU A 124 -12.52 -0.06 -7.77
CA GLU A 124 -11.64 -0.71 -6.82
C GLU A 124 -11.67 -2.23 -6.99
N LEU A 125 -10.51 -2.85 -6.91
CA LEU A 125 -10.34 -4.30 -6.77
C LEU A 125 -9.85 -4.58 -5.36
N ARG A 126 -10.55 -5.46 -4.66
CA ARG A 126 -10.22 -5.89 -3.29
C ARG A 126 -9.82 -7.34 -3.29
N TRP A 127 -8.64 -7.58 -2.76
CA TRP A 127 -7.94 -8.85 -2.80
C TRP A 127 -7.83 -9.41 -1.40
N LYS A 128 -7.88 -10.74 -1.26
CA LYS A 128 -7.75 -11.42 0.03
C LYS A 128 -6.97 -12.71 -0.12
N ASP A 129 -6.02 -12.97 0.79
CA ASP A 129 -5.31 -14.25 0.82
C ASP A 129 -5.97 -15.29 1.75
N VAL A 130 -5.38 -16.49 1.79
CA VAL A 130 -5.89 -17.63 2.56
C VAL A 130 -5.89 -17.42 4.08
N ILE A 131 -5.03 -16.55 4.61
CA ILE A 131 -5.00 -16.21 6.05
C ILE A 131 -5.86 -14.97 6.36
N GLY A 132 -6.45 -14.36 5.33
CA GLY A 132 -7.34 -13.23 5.42
C GLY A 132 -6.65 -11.87 5.44
N ARG A 133 -5.40 -11.77 4.99
CA ARG A 133 -4.79 -10.48 4.64
C ARG A 133 -5.56 -9.86 3.48
N ARG A 134 -5.70 -8.53 3.46
CA ARG A 134 -6.40 -7.81 2.40
C ARG A 134 -5.54 -6.71 1.77
N ALA A 135 -5.63 -6.61 0.45
CA ALA A 135 -5.04 -5.51 -0.32
C ALA A 135 -6.11 -4.91 -1.23
N ALA A 136 -5.99 -3.63 -1.56
CA ALA A 136 -6.90 -2.98 -2.49
C ALA A 136 -6.14 -2.19 -3.55
N THR A 137 -6.74 -2.09 -4.73
CA THR A 137 -6.19 -1.33 -5.87
C THR A 137 -7.29 -0.47 -6.44
N ARG A 138 -7.04 0.83 -6.62
CA ARG A 138 -7.91 1.67 -7.46
C ARG A 138 -7.44 1.58 -8.89
N PHE A 139 -8.36 1.36 -9.82
CA PHE A 139 -8.06 1.33 -11.24
C PHE A 139 -8.91 2.32 -12.02
N ALA A 140 -8.40 2.71 -13.18
CA ALA A 140 -9.15 3.40 -14.22
C ALA A 140 -8.63 2.95 -15.58
N ALA A 141 -9.54 2.79 -16.54
CA ALA A 141 -9.22 2.40 -17.90
C ALA A 141 -10.10 3.13 -18.91
N ASN A 142 -9.49 3.55 -20.01
CA ASN A 142 -10.18 4.03 -21.20
C ASN A 142 -9.97 3.01 -22.31
N TYR A 143 -11.05 2.66 -23.00
CA TYR A 143 -11.00 1.65 -24.04
C TYR A 143 -11.99 1.95 -25.16
N ARG A 144 -11.80 1.26 -26.27
CA ARG A 144 -12.60 1.39 -27.49
C ARG A 144 -13.14 0.04 -27.93
N VAL A 145 -14.38 0.05 -28.40
CA VAL A 145 -15.10 -1.08 -28.99
C VAL A 145 -15.21 -0.84 -30.49
N GLU A 146 -14.61 -1.71 -31.29
CA GLU A 146 -14.66 -1.66 -32.76
C GLU A 146 -15.20 -2.98 -33.31
N GLY A 147 -16.51 -3.02 -33.58
CA GLY A 147 -17.19 -4.26 -33.95
C GLY A 147 -17.11 -5.29 -32.82
N LYS A 148 -16.34 -6.36 -33.04
CA LYS A 148 -16.10 -7.44 -32.06
C LYS A 148 -14.76 -7.30 -31.32
N ARG A 149 -13.99 -6.24 -31.58
CA ARG A 149 -12.66 -6.04 -31.00
C ARG A 149 -12.70 -5.01 -29.86
N LEU A 150 -11.94 -5.29 -28.81
CA LEU A 150 -11.73 -4.40 -27.68
C LEU A 150 -10.27 -3.96 -27.65
N ALA A 151 -10.04 -2.67 -27.44
CA ALA A 151 -8.70 -2.12 -27.30
C ALA A 151 -8.64 -1.19 -26.08
N ILE A 152 -7.80 -1.53 -25.11
CA ILE A 152 -7.49 -0.66 -23.98
C ILE A 152 -6.49 0.39 -24.48
N GLU A 153 -6.90 1.65 -24.47
CA GLU A 153 -6.08 2.76 -24.96
C GLU A 153 -5.20 3.34 -23.84
N TRP A 154 -5.71 3.27 -22.61
CA TRP A 154 -5.03 3.74 -21.41
C TRP A 154 -5.55 3.00 -20.20
N ALA A 155 -4.66 2.69 -19.25
CA ALA A 155 -5.05 2.19 -17.95
C ALA A 155 -4.07 2.69 -16.88
N GLN A 156 -4.57 2.82 -15.66
CA GLN A 156 -3.78 3.09 -14.48
C GLN A 156 -4.33 2.29 -13.31
N ALA A 157 -3.42 1.76 -12.50
CA ALA A 157 -3.72 1.14 -11.23
C ALA A 157 -2.82 1.77 -10.16
N ARG A 158 -3.37 1.94 -8.95
CA ARG A 158 -2.61 2.40 -7.78
C ARG A 158 -3.07 1.65 -6.53
N PRO A 159 -2.16 1.33 -5.60
CA PRO A 159 -2.56 0.74 -4.33
C PRO A 159 -3.50 1.68 -3.57
N LEU A 160 -4.48 1.08 -2.91
CA LEU A 160 -5.27 1.72 -1.87
C LEU A 160 -4.89 1.09 -0.53
N PHE A 161 -4.37 1.92 0.36
CA PHE A 161 -4.02 1.52 1.71
C PHE A 161 -5.19 1.78 2.64
N ALA A 162 -5.43 0.86 3.58
CA ALA A 162 -6.48 1.04 4.56
C ALA A 162 -6.15 2.24 5.47
N GLU A 163 -7.09 3.18 5.60
CA GLU A 163 -7.00 4.22 6.63
C GLU A 163 -7.17 3.60 8.02
N GLN A 164 -8.04 2.59 8.08
CA GLN A 164 -8.31 1.79 9.26
C GLN A 164 -8.06 0.30 8.98
N PRO A 165 -6.80 -0.17 8.88
CA PRO A 165 -6.51 -1.58 8.77
C PRO A 165 -7.10 -2.42 9.91
N ALA A 166 -7.62 -3.59 9.58
CA ALA A 166 -7.90 -4.63 10.55
C ALA A 166 -6.59 -5.13 11.17
N ILE A 167 -6.62 -5.40 12.47
CA ILE A 167 -5.51 -6.04 13.17
C ILE A 167 -6.00 -7.31 13.87
N ARG A 168 -5.13 -8.32 13.94
CA ARG A 168 -5.35 -9.54 14.73
C ARG A 168 -4.27 -9.65 15.78
N ALA A 169 -4.66 -9.94 17.00
CA ALA A 169 -3.76 -10.03 18.13
C ALA A 169 -3.83 -11.41 18.77
N PHE A 170 -2.67 -11.92 19.18
CA PHE A 170 -2.52 -13.20 19.85
C PHE A 170 -1.67 -13.01 21.11
N LEU A 171 -2.15 -13.56 22.23
CA LEU A 171 -1.46 -13.49 23.50
C LEU A 171 -0.85 -14.85 23.82
N TYR A 172 0.41 -14.87 24.23
CA TYR A 172 1.20 -16.05 24.54
C TYR A 172 1.86 -15.92 25.90
N PRO A 173 2.09 -17.00 26.66
CA PRO A 173 3.08 -16.97 27.72
C PRO A 173 4.44 -16.53 27.15
N ALA A 174 5.17 -15.64 27.83
CA ALA A 174 6.42 -15.09 27.32
C ALA A 174 7.48 -16.17 27.05
N GLU A 175 7.45 -17.28 27.78
CA GLU A 175 8.33 -18.44 27.57
C GLU A 175 8.06 -19.17 26.24
N ALA A 176 6.84 -19.09 25.70
CA ALA A 176 6.46 -19.76 24.46
C ALA A 176 6.90 -18.99 23.20
N ILE A 177 7.15 -17.68 23.31
CA ILE A 177 7.48 -16.86 22.12
C ILE A 177 8.83 -17.20 21.52
N ARG A 178 9.76 -17.78 22.28
CA ARG A 178 11.07 -18.19 21.78
C ARG A 178 10.97 -19.24 20.66
N ALA A 179 9.92 -20.06 20.67
CA ALA A 179 9.63 -21.02 19.61
C ALA A 179 9.04 -20.35 18.34
N ILE A 180 8.45 -19.17 18.49
CA ILE A 180 7.83 -18.40 17.42
C ILE A 180 8.86 -17.48 16.73
N GLU A 181 9.80 -16.91 17.49
CA GLU A 181 10.81 -15.97 16.99
C GLU A 181 12.03 -16.63 16.31
N SER A 182 12.23 -17.95 16.45
CA SER A 182 13.51 -18.57 16.09
C SER A 182 13.82 -18.63 14.59
N ASP A 183 12.84 -18.43 13.71
CA ASP A 183 13.06 -18.38 12.26
C ASP A 183 12.97 -16.95 11.73
N ALA A 184 14.12 -16.28 11.69
CA ALA A 184 14.24 -14.94 11.10
C ALA A 184 13.81 -14.88 9.61
N ASN A 185 13.63 -16.05 8.97
CA ASN A 185 13.22 -16.21 7.58
C ASN A 185 11.71 -16.42 7.39
N ASP A 186 10.92 -16.50 8.45
CA ASP A 186 9.47 -16.68 8.29
C ASP A 186 8.87 -15.51 7.49
N LEU A 187 8.08 -15.84 6.47
CA LEU A 187 7.20 -14.88 5.80
C LEU A 187 6.05 -14.52 6.74
N PHE A 188 5.38 -13.39 6.49
CA PHE A 188 4.24 -12.94 7.31
C PHE A 188 3.23 -14.07 7.57
N ALA A 189 2.89 -14.84 6.53
CA ALA A 189 1.92 -15.92 6.63
C ALA A 189 2.40 -17.10 7.47
N GLY A 190 3.70 -17.43 7.40
CA GLY A 190 4.29 -18.48 8.23
C GLY A 190 4.21 -18.12 9.72
N LEU A 191 4.60 -16.88 10.06
CA LEU A 191 4.50 -16.39 11.43
C LEU A 191 3.04 -16.32 11.91
N PHE A 192 2.12 -15.89 11.05
CA PHE A 192 0.69 -15.85 11.38
C PHE A 192 0.13 -17.24 11.70
N LEU A 193 0.45 -18.26 10.91
CA LEU A 193 -0.04 -19.62 11.13
C LEU A 193 0.52 -20.23 12.43
N LYS A 194 1.80 -20.01 12.73
CA LYS A 194 2.40 -20.36 14.03
C LYS A 194 1.67 -19.67 15.17
N ALA A 195 1.33 -18.38 15.01
CA ALA A 195 0.58 -17.62 16.00
C ALA A 195 -0.92 -17.96 16.07
N TYR A 196 -1.50 -18.65 15.09
CA TYR A 196 -2.91 -19.04 15.09
C TYR A 196 -3.14 -20.41 15.76
N GLN A 197 -2.13 -21.29 15.72
CA GLN A 197 -2.18 -22.64 16.29
C GLN A 197 -1.19 -22.76 17.45
N PRO A 198 -1.51 -22.20 18.63
CA PRO A 198 -0.60 -22.25 19.76
C PRO A 198 -0.36 -23.70 20.20
N GLU A 199 0.90 -24.11 20.30
CA GLU A 199 1.27 -25.42 20.87
C GLU A 199 0.97 -25.50 22.38
N VAL A 200 0.92 -24.33 23.05
CA VAL A 200 0.72 -24.20 24.49
C VAL A 200 -0.56 -23.44 24.79
N PRO A 201 -1.50 -24.00 25.58
CA PRO A 201 -2.71 -23.29 25.96
C PRO A 201 -2.37 -22.04 26.79
N VAL A 202 -3.07 -20.95 26.51
CA VAL A 202 -2.85 -19.66 27.16
C VAL A 202 -3.65 -19.61 28.45
N ILE A 203 -2.99 -19.84 29.58
CA ILE A 203 -3.59 -19.64 30.90
C ILE A 203 -3.22 -18.24 31.39
N VAL A 204 -4.22 -17.38 31.51
CA VAL A 204 -4.06 -15.99 31.96
C VAL A 204 -3.98 -15.94 33.49
N GLY A 205 -2.97 -15.28 34.03
CA GLY A 205 -2.72 -15.15 35.47
C GLY A 205 -1.79 -13.98 35.80
N PRO A 206 -1.90 -13.40 37.00
CA PRO A 206 -1.22 -12.14 37.33
C PRO A 206 0.30 -12.29 37.54
N GLU A 207 0.77 -13.52 37.73
CA GLU A 207 2.17 -13.84 38.05
C GLU A 207 3.01 -14.22 36.83
N ARG A 208 2.44 -14.18 35.63
CA ARG A 208 3.13 -14.59 34.39
C ARG A 208 3.32 -13.42 33.45
N ASP A 209 4.44 -13.41 32.75
CA ASP A 209 4.65 -12.48 31.64
C ASP A 209 4.05 -13.08 30.38
N TYR A 210 3.51 -12.21 29.53
CA TYR A 210 2.90 -12.56 28.28
C TYR A 210 3.60 -11.85 27.14
N ALA A 211 3.69 -12.51 26.00
CA ALA A 211 4.03 -11.87 24.75
C ALA A 211 2.76 -11.66 23.92
N LEU A 212 2.62 -10.46 23.37
CA LEU A 212 1.53 -10.07 22.52
C LEU A 212 2.05 -9.91 21.10
N LEU A 213 1.52 -10.69 20.18
CA LEU A 213 1.79 -10.59 18.74
C LEU A 213 0.61 -9.90 18.06
N VAL A 214 0.91 -8.93 17.20
CA VAL A 214 -0.08 -8.08 16.54
C VAL A 214 0.20 -8.08 15.06
N PHE A 215 -0.75 -8.57 14.27
CA PHE A 215 -0.68 -8.66 12.82
C PHE A 215 -1.58 -7.61 12.21
N VAL A 216 -1.02 -6.76 11.35
CA VAL A 216 -1.83 -5.84 10.53
C VAL A 216 -2.31 -6.62 9.31
N MET A 217 -3.63 -6.79 9.20
CA MET A 217 -4.28 -7.65 8.20
C MET A 217 -4.66 -6.90 6.93
N ASP A 218 -4.49 -5.58 6.86
CA ASP A 218 -4.61 -4.83 5.61
C ASP A 218 -3.27 -4.24 5.20
N ARG A 219 -3.03 -4.18 3.89
CA ARG A 219 -1.82 -3.57 3.35
C ARG A 219 -1.79 -2.08 3.69
N MET A 220 -0.71 -1.68 4.31
CA MET A 220 -0.42 -0.31 4.73
C MET A 220 0.54 0.37 3.75
N ASP A 221 0.63 1.70 3.82
CA ASP A 221 1.55 2.47 3.01
C ASP A 221 3.00 2.17 3.47
N PRO A 222 3.87 1.60 2.63
CA PRO A 222 5.23 1.24 3.03
C PRO A 222 6.08 2.46 3.41
N ALA A 223 5.71 3.67 2.98
CA ALA A 223 6.40 4.91 3.36
C ALA A 223 5.87 5.52 4.68
N GLY A 224 4.76 5.00 5.22
CA GLY A 224 4.18 5.45 6.48
C GLY A 224 5.03 5.09 7.69
N THR A 225 4.99 5.93 8.73
CA THR A 225 5.51 5.58 10.05
C THR A 225 4.37 5.04 10.90
N TYR A 226 4.56 3.87 11.49
CA TYR A 226 3.57 3.18 12.31
C TYR A 226 4.13 2.90 13.70
N GLU A 227 3.26 3.06 14.69
CA GLU A 227 3.54 2.74 16.08
C GLU A 227 2.39 1.90 16.63
N PHE A 228 2.71 0.89 17.44
CA PHE A 228 1.70 0.19 18.22
C PHE A 228 1.67 0.74 19.64
N ARG A 229 0.47 0.94 20.19
CA ARG A 229 0.24 1.43 21.55
C ARG A 229 -0.71 0.51 22.30
N LEU A 230 -0.45 0.34 23.60
CA LEU A 230 -1.39 -0.29 24.52
C LEU A 230 -2.27 0.80 25.13
N ALA A 231 -3.58 0.60 25.16
CA ALA A 231 -4.52 1.60 25.68
C ALA A 231 -5.60 0.94 26.55
N GLU A 232 -6.06 1.67 27.56
CA GLU A 232 -7.19 1.24 28.40
C GLU A 232 -8.54 1.52 27.72
N GLN A 233 -8.56 2.50 26.80
CA GLN A 233 -9.75 2.93 26.09
C GLN A 233 -9.68 2.61 24.60
N ALA A 234 -10.85 2.29 24.06
CA ALA A 234 -11.03 2.10 22.63
C ALA A 234 -10.78 3.44 21.91
N GLU A 235 -11.46 4.51 22.30
CA GLU A 235 -11.38 5.74 21.52
C GLU A 235 -10.05 6.51 21.71
N GLY A 236 -9.72 7.37 20.74
CA GLY A 236 -8.56 8.28 20.79
C GLY A 236 -7.21 7.65 20.43
N SER A 237 -6.16 8.49 20.37
CA SER A 237 -4.77 8.11 20.09
C SER A 237 -4.01 7.61 21.30
N ASP A 238 -4.54 7.92 22.48
CA ASP A 238 -3.80 7.77 23.73
C ASP A 238 -3.54 6.30 24.02
N GLY A 239 -2.33 6.05 24.52
CA GLY A 239 -1.83 4.74 24.86
C GLY A 239 -0.34 4.80 25.16
N GLU A 240 0.15 3.79 25.87
CA GLU A 240 1.56 3.65 26.18
C GLU A 240 2.33 3.19 24.94
N ALA A 241 3.19 4.09 24.46
CA ALA A 241 4.18 3.88 23.43
C ALA A 241 5.39 3.09 23.96
N GLY A 242 6.18 2.50 23.04
CA GLY A 242 7.49 1.94 23.37
C GLY A 242 7.52 0.51 23.90
N HIS A 243 6.38 -0.11 24.18
CA HIS A 243 6.31 -1.53 24.55
C HIS A 243 6.43 -2.49 23.35
N PHE A 244 6.22 -1.97 22.14
CA PHE A 244 6.25 -2.77 20.93
C PHE A 244 7.55 -2.64 20.16
N ARG A 245 8.09 -3.79 19.74
CA ARG A 245 8.98 -3.89 18.59
C ARG A 245 8.13 -4.28 17.39
N TYR A 246 8.41 -3.75 16.22
CA TYR A 246 7.74 -4.20 15.01
C TYR A 246 8.73 -4.52 13.90
N ARG A 247 8.30 -5.39 12.99
CA ARG A 247 9.04 -5.80 11.81
C ARG A 247 8.15 -5.66 10.59
N GLY A 248 8.69 -5.03 9.54
CA GLY A 248 8.11 -5.07 8.20
C GLY A 248 8.52 -6.36 7.50
N TYR A 249 7.59 -6.96 6.75
CA TYR A 249 7.84 -8.15 5.94
C TYR A 249 7.86 -7.73 4.46
N GLU A 250 6.75 -7.95 3.77
CA GLU A 250 6.50 -7.46 2.41
C GLU A 250 6.07 -5.98 2.43
N PRO A 251 6.15 -5.24 1.30
CA PRO A 251 5.81 -3.82 1.26
C PRO A 251 4.39 -3.53 1.73
N GLY A 252 4.30 -2.94 2.93
CA GLY A 252 3.05 -2.57 3.57
C GLY A 252 2.51 -3.56 4.61
N TRP A 253 3.26 -4.61 4.97
CA TRP A 253 2.84 -5.63 5.94
C TRP A 253 3.68 -5.59 7.21
N PHE A 254 3.01 -5.51 8.36
CA PHE A 254 3.65 -5.25 9.65
C PHE A 254 3.19 -6.24 10.71
N VAL A 255 4.15 -6.70 11.52
CA VAL A 255 3.89 -7.44 12.75
C VAL A 255 4.54 -6.72 13.92
N GLY A 256 3.76 -6.44 14.95
CA GLY A 256 4.22 -5.93 16.24
C GLY A 256 4.31 -7.04 17.28
N ALA A 257 5.27 -6.91 18.20
CA ALA A 257 5.45 -7.78 19.35
C ALA A 257 5.70 -6.94 20.61
N ALA A 258 5.00 -7.22 21.69
CA ALA A 258 5.22 -6.58 23.00
C ALA A 258 5.28 -7.63 24.12
N LEU A 259 6.01 -7.33 25.18
CA LEU A 259 5.95 -8.08 26.43
C LEU A 259 5.03 -7.34 27.41
N ILE A 260 4.12 -8.06 28.04
CA ILE A 260 3.11 -7.56 28.96
C ILE A 260 3.21 -8.34 30.25
N HIS A 261 3.39 -7.65 31.38
CA HIS A 261 3.37 -8.30 32.69
C HIS A 261 1.94 -8.72 33.07
N GLY A 262 1.78 -9.87 33.72
CA GLY A 262 0.48 -10.51 33.99
C GLY A 262 -0.52 -9.62 34.72
N GLN A 263 -0.05 -8.74 35.60
CA GLN A 263 -0.88 -7.74 36.26
C GLN A 263 -1.61 -6.80 35.29
N GLY A 264 -1.04 -6.55 34.10
CA GLY A 264 -1.64 -5.75 33.03
C GLY A 264 -2.68 -6.52 32.21
N VAL A 265 -2.65 -7.86 32.23
CA VAL A 265 -3.60 -8.73 31.51
C VAL A 265 -4.81 -9.07 32.37
N THR A 266 -4.63 -9.26 33.68
CA THR A 266 -5.70 -9.65 34.61
C THR A 266 -6.56 -8.49 35.12
N ARG A 267 -6.37 -7.26 34.63
CA ARG A 267 -7.26 -6.14 34.91
C ARG A 267 -8.38 -6.10 33.87
N PRO A 268 -9.59 -6.61 34.15
CA PRO A 268 -10.72 -6.32 33.30
C PRO A 268 -11.09 -4.82 33.38
N PRO A 269 -11.63 -4.22 32.28
CA PRO A 269 -12.10 -4.91 31.09
C PRO A 269 -11.68 -4.29 29.75
N SER A 270 -10.46 -3.79 29.54
CA SER A 270 -9.98 -3.67 28.14
C SER A 270 -8.54 -3.21 27.98
N LEU A 271 -7.66 -4.16 27.70
CA LEU A 271 -6.45 -3.83 26.95
C LEU A 271 -6.80 -3.72 25.46
N TRP A 272 -6.67 -2.52 24.93
CA TRP A 272 -6.77 -2.23 23.50
C TRP A 272 -5.38 -2.12 22.91
N ILE A 273 -5.26 -2.60 21.67
CA ILE A 273 -4.08 -2.33 20.86
C ILE A 273 -4.47 -1.34 19.79
N LYS A 274 -3.67 -0.30 19.71
CA LYS A 274 -3.78 0.73 18.69
C LYS A 274 -2.60 0.64 17.75
N ALA A 275 -2.86 0.62 16.46
CA ALA A 275 -1.87 1.01 15.47
C ALA A 275 -2.09 2.49 15.15
N VAL A 276 -1.08 3.31 15.37
CA VAL A 276 -1.09 4.75 15.14
C VAL A 276 -0.19 5.03 13.96
N ARG A 277 -0.76 5.65 12.92
CA ARG A 277 0.00 6.14 11.78
C ARG A 277 0.36 7.59 12.03
N THR A 278 1.65 7.90 12.03
CA THR A 278 2.13 9.28 12.03
C THR A 278 2.49 9.66 10.60
N GLU A 279 1.78 10.62 10.04
CA GLU A 279 2.17 11.22 8.77
C GLU A 279 3.38 12.11 9.02
N LYS A 280 4.45 11.96 8.23
CA LYS A 280 5.49 12.98 8.17
C LYS A 280 4.85 14.23 7.59
N ALA A 281 4.48 15.17 8.45
CA ALA A 281 3.95 16.45 8.04
C ALA A 281 4.97 17.13 7.13
N SER A 282 4.62 17.35 5.85
CA SER A 282 5.43 18.13 4.91
C SER A 282 5.34 19.64 5.18
N GLY A 283 5.11 20.05 6.43
CA GLY A 283 5.02 21.44 6.90
C GLY A 283 4.41 21.51 8.31
N LEU A 284 4.88 22.49 9.11
CA LEU A 284 4.56 22.99 10.48
C LEU A 284 3.40 22.44 11.37
N PHE A 285 2.55 21.52 10.93
CA PHE A 285 1.49 20.90 11.73
C PHE A 285 1.50 19.38 11.51
N SER A 286 1.92 18.64 12.54
CA SER A 286 1.65 17.20 12.65
C SER A 286 0.23 17.01 13.16
N THR A 287 -0.58 16.26 12.42
CA THR A 287 -1.88 15.80 12.92
C THR A 287 -1.85 14.28 12.98
N ASP A 288 -1.96 13.71 14.18
CA ASP A 288 -2.17 12.28 14.39
C ASP A 288 -3.58 11.96 13.85
N LYS A 289 -3.67 11.44 12.62
CA LYS A 289 -4.96 11.33 11.92
C LYS A 289 -5.60 9.96 11.89
N ASN A 290 -5.00 8.91 12.44
CA ASN A 290 -5.61 7.59 12.43
C ASN A 290 -5.38 6.84 13.74
N HIS A 291 -6.46 6.33 14.33
CA HIS A 291 -6.44 5.48 15.52
C HIS A 291 -7.19 4.20 15.20
N LEU A 292 -6.47 3.09 15.34
CA LEU A 292 -6.97 1.75 15.05
C LEU A 292 -7.24 1.01 16.33
N LEU A 293 -8.20 0.09 16.29
CA LEU A 293 -8.64 -0.62 17.47
C LEU A 293 -8.80 -2.10 17.17
N ALA A 294 -7.97 -2.92 17.81
CA ALA A 294 -8.43 -4.24 18.20
C ALA A 294 -8.51 -4.31 19.70
N ARG A 295 -9.64 -4.84 20.13
CA ARG A 295 -9.74 -5.46 21.44
C ARG A 295 -8.90 -6.73 21.38
N VAL A 296 -7.99 -6.92 22.33
CA VAL A 296 -7.42 -8.25 22.55
C VAL A 296 -8.55 -9.08 23.17
N PRO A 297 -9.08 -10.11 22.48
CA PRO A 297 -10.01 -11.01 23.13
C PRO A 297 -9.22 -11.78 24.18
N VAL A 298 -9.28 -11.33 25.43
CA VAL A 298 -8.85 -12.13 26.57
C VAL A 298 -9.96 -13.16 26.75
N GLY A 299 -9.91 -14.22 25.94
CA GLY A 299 -10.79 -15.37 26.09
C GLY A 299 -10.42 -16.06 27.39
N PHE A 300 -11.18 -15.81 28.45
CA PHE A 300 -11.24 -16.76 29.55
C PHE A 300 -11.93 -18.00 28.96
N ALA A 301 -11.19 -19.09 28.79
CA ALA A 301 -11.83 -20.37 28.69
C ALA A 301 -12.49 -20.61 30.05
N ASP A 302 -13.82 -20.51 30.11
CA ASP A 302 -14.61 -20.96 31.26
C ASP A 302 -14.42 -22.46 31.50
#